data_AF-A0A9P0K3V2-F1
#
_entry.id   AF-A0A9P0K3V2-F1
#
_cell.length_a   1.000
_cell.length_b   1.000
_cell.length_c   1.000
_cell.angle_alpha   90.00
_cell.angle_beta   90.00
_cell.angle_gamma   90.00
#
_symmetry.space_group_name_H-M   'P 1'
#
loop_
_entity.id
_entity.type
_entity.pdbx_description
1 polymer ?
#
loop_
_entity_poly.entity_id
_entity_poly.type
_entity_poly.pdbx_seq_one_letter_code
_entity_poly.pdbx_strand_id
1 'polypeptide(L)'
;MTSDVLRVCAEARKRSLGAFSPSFNINRLLLENLEKFLPDDAHIRCSGKLHVSLTRVHDGKNVVISNFDSREELIQCLLASAFIPFFSGLIPPKFRGVRYMDGGYSDNLPTLDENTITVSPFCGESDICPRDDSSQLFHINIANTSIELSKHNIYRIVRILFPPKPEVLSNMCKQGFDDALRFLHRNNLINCTRCLAVQSTFVVSETIDEHLEFDPQCKECKLHRQVSDYAKI
;
A
#
# COMPACT_ATOMS: atom_id res chain seq x y z
N MET A 1 2.70 0.37 -13.04
CA MET A 1 2.64 0.39 -11.56
C MET A 1 2.88 -1.00 -10.96
N THR A 2 1.96 -1.98 -11.09
CA THR A 2 2.20 -3.35 -10.55
C THR A 2 3.39 -4.06 -11.20
N SER A 3 3.61 -3.85 -12.49
CA SER A 3 4.79 -4.32 -13.23
C SER A 3 6.11 -3.78 -12.65
N ASP A 4 6.11 -2.54 -12.16
CA ASP A 4 7.31 -1.88 -11.63
C ASP A 4 7.63 -2.40 -10.22
N VAL A 5 6.61 -2.65 -9.39
CA VAL A 5 6.75 -3.33 -8.10
C VAL A 5 7.30 -4.75 -8.28
N LEU A 6 6.75 -5.52 -9.22
CA LEU A 6 7.25 -6.86 -9.54
C LEU A 6 8.68 -6.82 -10.09
N ARG A 7 9.04 -5.78 -10.85
CA ARG A 7 10.41 -5.54 -11.34
C ARG A 7 11.37 -5.23 -10.19
N VAL A 8 10.99 -4.39 -9.23
CA VAL A 8 11.77 -4.11 -8.00
C VAL A 8 12.07 -5.41 -7.26
N CYS A 9 11.04 -6.24 -7.04
CA CYS A 9 11.21 -7.53 -6.38
C CYS A 9 12.06 -8.51 -7.19
N ALA A 10 11.95 -8.52 -8.52
CA ALA A 10 12.79 -9.33 -9.39
C ALA A 10 14.27 -8.90 -9.31
N GLU A 11 14.55 -7.59 -9.31
CA GLU A 11 15.91 -7.05 -9.15
C GLU A 11 16.50 -7.34 -7.76
N ALA A 12 15.69 -7.28 -6.70
CA ALA A 12 16.11 -7.67 -5.35
C ALA A 12 16.53 -9.15 -5.31
N ARG A 13 15.79 -10.03 -5.99
CA ARG A 13 16.03 -11.48 -6.00
C ARG A 13 17.21 -11.95 -6.85
N LYS A 14 17.74 -11.13 -7.76
CA LYS A 14 18.92 -11.48 -8.57
C LYS A 14 20.21 -11.60 -7.73
N ARG A 15 20.16 -11.28 -6.43
CA ARG A 15 21.33 -11.12 -5.58
C ARG A 15 21.28 -12.10 -4.41
N SER A 16 22.43 -12.62 -4.01
CA SER A 16 22.56 -13.70 -3.00
C SER A 16 22.02 -13.33 -1.60
N LEU A 17 21.97 -12.04 -1.25
CA LEU A 17 21.39 -11.53 0.00
C LEU A 17 20.00 -10.90 -0.19
N GLY A 18 19.40 -11.05 -1.38
CA GLY A 18 18.11 -10.44 -1.71
C GLY A 18 18.15 -8.92 -1.59
N ALA A 19 17.14 -8.37 -0.90
CA ALA A 19 17.02 -6.94 -0.61
C ALA A 19 18.11 -6.41 0.36
N PHE A 20 18.79 -7.29 1.09
CA PHE A 20 19.91 -6.93 1.98
C PHE A 20 21.28 -6.94 1.27
N SER A 21 21.30 -7.15 -0.06
CA SER A 21 22.54 -7.06 -0.83
C SER A 21 23.09 -5.63 -0.78
N PRO A 22 24.38 -5.42 -0.43
CA PRO A 22 24.99 -4.09 -0.38
C PRO A 22 24.92 -3.30 -1.70
N SER A 23 24.74 -4.01 -2.81
CA SER A 23 24.61 -3.41 -4.14
C SER A 23 23.15 -3.09 -4.50
N PHE A 24 22.16 -3.58 -3.75
CA PHE A 24 20.73 -3.30 -3.96
C PHE A 24 20.34 -2.07 -3.15
N ASN A 25 20.11 -0.96 -3.86
CA ASN A 25 19.69 0.28 -3.23
C ASN A 25 18.23 0.53 -3.60
N ILE A 26 17.31 0.07 -2.72
CA ILE A 26 15.87 0.26 -2.93
C ILE A 26 15.49 1.75 -2.97
N ASN A 27 16.17 2.60 -2.21
CA ASN A 27 15.94 4.05 -2.22
C ASN A 27 16.25 4.66 -3.58
N ARG A 28 17.34 4.24 -4.23
CA ARG A 28 17.69 4.71 -5.58
C ARG A 28 16.63 4.30 -6.60
N LEU A 29 16.20 3.04 -6.56
CA LEU A 29 15.17 2.55 -7.46
C LEU A 29 13.82 3.26 -7.20
N LEU A 30 13.49 3.53 -5.95
CA LEU A 30 12.29 4.29 -5.58
C LEU A 30 12.39 5.73 -6.10
N LEU A 31 13.53 6.40 -5.91
CA LEU A 31 13.79 7.75 -6.43
C LEU A 31 13.60 7.80 -7.95
N GLU A 32 14.27 6.90 -8.70
CA GLU A 32 14.18 6.85 -10.17
C GLU A 32 12.73 6.64 -10.64
N ASN A 33 11.92 5.84 -9.92
CA ASN A 33 10.52 5.65 -10.27
C ASN A 33 9.65 6.87 -9.90
N LEU A 34 9.86 7.49 -8.74
CA LEU A 34 9.13 8.70 -8.34
C LEU A 34 9.42 9.86 -9.30
N GLU A 35 10.68 10.06 -9.69
CA GLU A 35 11.09 11.06 -10.69
C GLU A 35 10.55 10.74 -12.09
N LYS A 36 10.30 9.47 -12.41
CA LYS A 36 9.74 9.09 -13.70
C LYS A 36 8.22 9.29 -13.77
N PHE A 37 7.51 8.96 -12.70
CA PHE A 37 6.04 8.85 -12.72
C PHE A 37 5.30 10.04 -12.11
N LEU A 38 5.91 10.78 -11.18
CA LEU A 38 5.25 11.96 -10.63
C LEU A 38 5.30 13.12 -11.65
N PRO A 39 4.18 13.81 -11.91
CA PRO A 39 4.18 15.01 -12.73
C PRO A 39 4.90 16.17 -12.02
N ASP A 40 5.30 17.19 -12.78
CA ASP A 40 6.02 18.37 -12.26
C ASP A 40 5.27 19.11 -11.15
N ASP A 41 3.94 19.14 -11.24
CA ASP A 41 3.04 19.80 -10.29
C ASP A 41 2.52 18.87 -9.18
N ALA A 42 3.07 17.67 -9.02
CA ALA A 42 2.57 16.67 -8.06
C ALA A 42 2.44 17.22 -6.63
N HIS A 43 3.41 18.01 -6.19
CA HIS A 43 3.45 18.66 -4.88
C HIS A 43 2.27 19.63 -4.65
N ILE A 44 1.81 20.32 -5.70
CA ILE A 44 0.64 21.20 -5.66
C ILE A 44 -0.63 20.35 -5.57
N ARG A 45 -0.73 19.32 -6.43
CA ARG A 45 -1.92 18.47 -6.52
C ARG A 45 -2.20 17.70 -5.22
N CYS A 46 -1.15 17.27 -4.53
CA CYS A 46 -1.27 16.45 -3.33
C CYS A 46 -1.21 17.24 -2.01
N SER A 47 -0.73 18.48 -2.00
CA SER A 47 -0.69 19.29 -0.77
C SER A 47 -2.09 19.47 -0.19
N GLY A 48 -2.22 19.23 1.13
CA GLY A 48 -3.48 19.22 1.86
C GLY A 48 -4.35 17.97 1.66
N LYS A 49 -3.94 17.04 0.77
CA LYS A 49 -4.67 15.79 0.48
C LYS A 49 -3.87 14.56 0.87
N LEU A 50 -2.58 14.55 0.56
CA LEU A 50 -1.64 13.51 0.96
C LEU A 50 -1.07 13.84 2.34
N HIS A 51 -1.14 12.87 3.26
CA HIS A 51 -0.59 12.97 4.60
C HIS A 51 0.46 11.86 4.76
N VAL A 52 1.73 12.24 4.95
CA VAL A 52 2.86 11.30 5.01
C VAL A 52 3.35 11.19 6.44
N SER A 53 3.24 10.00 7.02
CA SER A 53 3.73 9.68 8.36
C SER A 53 5.24 9.45 8.35
N LEU A 54 5.97 10.15 9.22
CA LEU A 54 7.42 10.05 9.38
C LEU A 54 7.77 9.81 10.85
N THR A 55 8.75 8.93 11.10
CA THR A 55 9.33 8.79 12.43
C THR A 55 10.59 9.64 12.54
N ARG A 56 10.60 10.60 13.45
CA ARG A 56 11.76 11.48 13.68
C ARG A 56 12.85 10.73 14.46
N VAL A 57 14.05 10.68 13.90
CA VAL A 57 15.09 9.76 14.38
C VAL A 57 15.58 10.09 15.79
N HIS A 58 15.66 11.37 16.16
CA HIS A 58 16.32 11.76 17.42
C HIS A 58 15.45 11.56 18.67
N ASP A 59 14.12 11.53 18.54
CA ASP A 59 13.20 11.38 19.66
C ASP A 59 12.10 10.34 19.42
N GLY A 60 12.10 9.66 18.27
CA GLY A 60 11.13 8.62 17.92
C GLY A 60 9.71 9.12 17.70
N LYS A 61 9.48 10.43 17.70
CA LYS A 61 8.12 10.99 17.58
C LYS A 61 7.63 10.93 16.14
N ASN A 62 6.34 10.67 16.00
CA ASN A 62 5.66 10.76 14.72
C ASN A 62 5.53 12.24 14.28
N VAL A 63 5.68 12.48 12.99
CA VAL A 63 5.39 13.75 12.33
C VAL A 63 4.64 13.45 11.04
N VAL A 64 3.48 14.08 10.86
CA VAL A 64 2.71 14.00 9.61
C VAL A 64 2.98 15.24 8.76
N ILE A 65 3.40 15.02 7.52
CA ILE A 65 3.63 16.09 6.54
C ILE A 65 2.52 16.06 5.50
N SER A 66 1.85 17.19 5.30
CA SER A 66 0.76 17.34 4.34
C SER A 66 0.98 18.42 3.28
N ASN A 67 2.06 19.20 3.39
CA ASN A 67 2.31 20.36 2.53
C ASN A 67 3.73 20.32 1.99
N PHE A 68 3.84 20.55 0.67
CA PHE A 68 5.07 20.42 -0.10
C PHE A 68 5.26 21.65 -0.98
N ASP A 69 6.42 22.30 -0.87
CA ASP A 69 6.78 23.53 -1.58
C ASP A 69 7.33 23.23 -2.99
N SER A 70 7.82 22.01 -3.23
CA SER A 70 8.30 21.57 -4.54
C SER A 70 8.11 20.06 -4.76
N ARG A 71 8.23 19.62 -6.03
CA ARG A 71 8.21 18.20 -6.40
C ARG A 71 9.35 17.43 -5.76
N GLU A 72 10.53 18.03 -5.70
CA GLU A 72 11.71 17.46 -5.06
C GLU A 72 11.49 17.30 -3.56
N GLU A 73 10.85 18.27 -2.91
CA GLU A 73 10.50 18.17 -1.50
C GLU A 73 9.51 17.03 -1.24
N LEU A 74 8.47 16.89 -2.08
CA LEU A 74 7.55 15.75 -2.02
C LEU A 74 8.30 14.41 -2.15
N ILE A 75 9.18 14.29 -3.14
CA ILE A 75 9.97 13.06 -3.36
C ILE A 75 10.85 12.77 -2.15
N GLN A 76 11.53 13.77 -1.58
CA GLN A 76 12.35 13.61 -0.37
C GLN A 76 11.52 13.13 0.83
N CYS A 77 10.30 13.67 1.01
CA CYS A 77 9.39 13.24 2.06
C CYS A 77 8.99 11.77 1.88
N LEU A 78 8.60 11.36 0.67
CA LEU A 78 8.24 9.98 0.35
C LEU A 78 9.41 9.01 0.54
N LEU A 79 10.63 9.40 0.15
CA LEU A 79 11.83 8.60 0.37
C LEU A 79 12.15 8.46 1.87
N ALA A 80 11.95 9.50 2.67
CA ALA A 80 12.12 9.43 4.11
C ALA A 80 11.09 8.49 4.75
N SER A 81 9.83 8.56 4.31
CA SER A 81 8.74 7.70 4.77
C SER A 81 8.91 6.23 4.41
N ALA A 82 9.66 5.92 3.34
CA ALA A 82 9.96 4.56 2.91
C ALA A 82 11.34 4.07 3.37
N PHE A 83 12.05 4.87 4.18
CA PHE A 83 13.38 4.52 4.67
C PHE A 83 13.27 3.62 5.89
N ILE A 84 13.33 2.30 5.67
CA ILE A 84 13.43 1.30 6.74
C ILE A 84 14.93 1.16 7.11
N PRO A 85 15.35 1.50 8.33
CA PRO A 85 16.73 1.35 8.76
C PRO A 85 17.27 -0.07 8.53
N PHE A 86 18.54 -0.19 8.15
CA PHE A 86 19.24 -1.44 7.79
C PHE A 86 18.78 -2.11 6.51
N PHE A 87 17.50 -1.97 6.12
CA PHE A 87 16.96 -2.48 4.87
C PHE A 87 17.20 -1.52 3.70
N SER A 88 16.84 -0.25 3.87
CA SER A 88 16.98 0.78 2.84
C SER A 88 18.36 1.47 2.87
N GLY A 89 19.12 1.30 3.95
CA GLY A 89 20.46 1.86 4.17
C GLY A 89 20.77 2.08 5.65
N LEU A 90 21.97 2.60 5.94
CA LEU A 90 22.40 2.89 7.32
C LEU A 90 22.07 4.31 7.79
N ILE A 91 22.03 5.27 6.86
CA ILE A 91 21.93 6.69 7.17
C ILE A 91 20.56 7.19 6.70
N PRO A 92 19.62 7.49 7.61
CA PRO A 92 18.31 8.01 7.23
C PRO A 92 18.41 9.37 6.52
N PRO A 93 17.57 9.65 5.51
CA PRO A 93 17.62 10.90 4.77
C PRO A 93 17.26 12.10 5.65
N LYS A 94 17.67 13.29 5.20
CA LYS A 94 17.26 14.55 5.81
C LYS A 94 16.10 15.14 5.01
N PHE A 95 15.06 15.55 5.73
CA PHE A 95 13.93 16.33 5.21
C PHE A 95 13.80 17.58 6.09
N ARG A 96 13.77 18.77 5.49
CA ARG A 96 13.78 20.06 6.20
C ARG A 96 14.85 20.16 7.30
N GLY A 97 16.05 19.66 7.00
CA GLY A 97 17.20 19.67 7.91
C GLY A 97 17.18 18.59 9.02
N VAL A 98 16.08 17.87 9.21
CA VAL A 98 15.90 16.86 10.25
C VAL A 98 15.96 15.45 9.65
N ARG A 99 16.51 14.48 10.40
CA ARG A 99 16.56 13.08 9.97
C ARG A 99 15.26 12.35 10.30
N TYR A 100 14.71 11.69 9.29
CA TYR A 100 13.49 10.89 9.41
C TYR A 100 13.70 9.49 8.83
N MET A 101 12.89 8.56 9.32
CA MET A 101 12.79 7.19 8.84
C MET A 101 11.31 6.81 8.71
N ASP A 102 11.08 5.57 8.28
CA ASP A 102 9.76 5.02 8.01
C ASP A 102 8.74 5.32 9.12
N GLY A 103 7.57 5.80 8.71
CA GLY A 103 6.48 6.19 9.61
C GLY A 103 5.97 5.03 10.45
N GLY A 104 6.12 3.79 9.98
CA GLY A 104 5.67 2.58 10.64
C GLY A 104 6.38 2.24 11.94
N TYR A 105 7.44 2.97 12.30
CA TYR A 105 8.07 2.89 13.62
C TYR A 105 7.34 3.70 14.70
N SER A 106 6.44 4.60 14.32
CA SER A 106 5.70 5.46 15.27
C SER A 106 4.20 5.50 15.02
N ASP A 107 3.76 5.59 13.76
CA ASP A 107 2.37 5.49 13.32
C ASP A 107 2.29 4.97 11.88
N ASN A 108 2.04 3.67 11.75
CA ASN A 108 2.00 2.91 10.50
C ASN A 108 0.63 2.99 9.80
N LEU A 109 -0.43 3.33 10.53
CA LEU A 109 -1.80 3.39 10.01
C LEU A 109 -2.50 4.65 10.53
N PRO A 110 -2.04 5.84 10.12
CA PRO A 110 -2.60 7.10 10.59
C PRO A 110 -4.08 7.19 10.21
N THR A 111 -4.91 7.53 11.19
CA THR A 111 -6.36 7.75 11.01
C THR A 111 -6.64 9.24 11.09
N LEU A 112 -7.30 9.82 10.08
CA LEU A 112 -7.54 11.27 10.01
C LEU A 112 -8.84 11.67 10.73
N ASP A 113 -9.90 10.89 10.52
CA ASP A 113 -11.24 11.08 11.06
C ASP A 113 -12.05 9.77 11.03
N GLU A 114 -13.32 9.83 11.46
CA GLU A 114 -14.23 8.67 11.46
C GLU A 114 -14.57 8.10 10.07
N ASN A 115 -14.28 8.83 8.98
CA ASN A 115 -14.53 8.40 7.61
C ASN A 115 -13.30 7.76 6.96
N THR A 116 -12.19 7.63 7.71
CA THR A 116 -10.95 7.05 7.19
C THR A 116 -11.10 5.54 6.99
N ILE A 117 -10.96 5.08 5.74
CA ILE A 117 -10.90 3.66 5.39
C ILE A 117 -9.45 3.19 5.53
N THR A 118 -9.24 2.16 6.35
CA THR A 118 -7.92 1.61 6.64
C THR A 118 -7.58 0.41 5.76
N VAL A 119 -6.32 0.33 5.31
CA VAL A 119 -5.84 -0.77 4.46
C VAL A 119 -4.57 -1.34 5.07
N SER A 120 -4.56 -2.66 5.33
CA SER A 120 -3.40 -3.34 5.92
C SER A 120 -3.05 -4.60 5.12
N PRO A 121 -1.75 -4.88 4.89
CA PRO A 121 -1.31 -6.14 4.32
C PRO A 121 -1.38 -7.31 5.31
N PHE A 122 -1.74 -7.08 6.57
CA PHE A 122 -1.83 -8.10 7.62
C PHE A 122 -3.27 -8.33 8.05
N CYS A 123 -3.63 -9.58 8.33
CA CYS A 123 -4.90 -9.92 8.95
C CYS A 123 -5.00 -9.24 10.32
N GLY A 124 -6.13 -8.59 10.62
CA GLY A 124 -6.33 -7.81 11.83
C GLY A 124 -7.64 -7.02 11.77
N GLU A 125 -7.65 -5.85 12.42
CA GLU A 125 -8.87 -5.03 12.58
C GLU A 125 -9.03 -3.94 11.51
N SER A 126 -8.20 -3.91 10.46
CA SER A 126 -8.33 -2.93 9.39
C SER A 126 -9.52 -3.23 8.47
N ASP A 127 -10.12 -2.19 7.91
CA ASP A 127 -11.30 -2.28 7.04
C ASP A 127 -11.06 -3.20 5.82
N ILE A 128 -9.91 -3.00 5.18
CA ILE A 128 -9.42 -3.78 4.05
C ILE A 128 -8.15 -4.49 4.47
N CYS A 129 -8.23 -5.79 4.72
CA CYS A 129 -7.09 -6.64 5.04
C CYS A 129 -7.38 -8.11 4.69
N PRO A 130 -6.33 -8.96 4.61
CA PRO A 130 -6.51 -10.40 4.46
C PRO A 130 -7.39 -10.98 5.57
N ARG A 131 -8.21 -11.98 5.24
CA ARG A 131 -9.00 -12.73 6.21
C ARG A 131 -8.54 -14.18 6.23
N ASP A 132 -7.85 -14.55 7.30
CA ASP A 132 -7.36 -15.91 7.49
C ASP A 132 -8.38 -16.75 8.28
N ASP A 133 -8.40 -18.07 8.06
CA ASP A 133 -9.19 -19.04 8.82
C ASP A 133 -8.59 -19.28 10.22
N SER A 134 -8.45 -18.23 11.01
CA SER A 134 -7.99 -18.28 12.40
C SER A 134 -9.03 -17.67 13.33
N SER A 135 -8.93 -18.02 14.61
CA SER A 135 -9.94 -17.67 15.60
C SER A 135 -9.95 -16.18 15.98
N GLN A 136 -9.05 -15.34 15.42
CA GLN A 136 -8.95 -13.90 15.69
C GLN A 136 -8.92 -13.55 17.20
N LEU A 137 -8.42 -14.46 18.03
CA LEU A 137 -8.51 -14.30 19.49
C LEU A 137 -7.40 -13.40 20.07
N PHE A 138 -6.29 -13.22 19.36
CA PHE A 138 -5.11 -12.50 19.87
C PHE A 138 -4.52 -11.56 18.82
N HIS A 139 -4.51 -10.27 19.15
CA HIS A 139 -3.96 -9.20 18.32
C HIS A 139 -2.83 -8.46 19.05
N ILE A 140 -1.87 -7.99 18.28
CA ILE A 140 -0.80 -7.10 18.73
C ILE A 140 -0.98 -5.77 18.00
N ASN A 141 -0.96 -4.65 18.74
CA ASN A 141 -0.93 -3.32 18.14
C ASN A 141 0.53 -2.84 18.05
N ILE A 142 1.01 -2.61 16.83
CA ILE A 142 2.34 -2.07 16.56
C ILE A 142 2.17 -0.80 15.75
N ALA A 143 2.55 0.35 16.33
CA ALA A 143 2.46 1.66 15.68
C ALA A 143 1.09 1.90 15.01
N ASN A 144 0.02 1.75 15.79
CA ASN A 144 -1.36 1.89 15.33
C ASN A 144 -1.85 0.87 14.27
N THR A 145 -1.09 -0.21 14.03
CA THR A 145 -1.53 -1.33 13.19
C THR A 145 -1.87 -2.53 14.06
N SER A 146 -3.13 -2.98 14.00
CA SER A 146 -3.56 -4.22 14.62
C SER A 146 -3.19 -5.41 13.73
N ILE A 147 -2.38 -6.32 14.26
CA ILE A 147 -1.90 -7.52 13.57
C ILE A 147 -2.31 -8.74 14.39
N GLU A 148 -3.06 -9.65 13.78
CA GLU A 148 -3.39 -10.94 14.41
C GLU A 148 -2.15 -11.82 14.56
N LEU A 149 -1.98 -12.45 15.73
CA LEU A 149 -0.92 -13.41 15.95
C LEU A 149 -1.25 -14.76 15.26
N SER A 150 -0.94 -14.85 13.98
CA SER A 150 -1.22 -16.04 13.16
C SER A 150 0.00 -16.50 12.35
N LYS A 151 0.04 -17.79 11.99
CA LYS A 151 1.08 -18.34 11.10
C LYS A 151 1.10 -17.61 9.75
N HIS A 152 -0.06 -17.19 9.27
CA HIS A 152 -0.21 -16.44 8.02
C HIS A 152 0.40 -15.04 8.12
N ASN A 153 0.18 -14.30 9.21
CA ASN A 153 0.83 -12.99 9.40
C ASN A 153 2.34 -13.12 9.61
N ILE A 154 2.82 -14.13 10.33
CA ILE A 154 4.26 -14.43 10.42
C ILE A 154 4.83 -14.68 9.02
N TYR A 155 4.14 -15.46 8.19
CA TYR A 155 4.52 -15.68 6.81
C TYR A 155 4.61 -14.35 6.02
N ARG A 156 3.62 -13.46 6.15
CA ARG A 156 3.61 -12.15 5.48
C ARG A 156 4.78 -11.26 5.93
N ILE A 157 5.08 -11.21 7.23
CA ILE A 157 6.24 -10.47 7.78
C ILE A 157 7.54 -11.01 7.17
N VAL A 158 7.71 -12.33 7.12
CA VAL A 158 8.90 -12.94 6.50
C VAL A 158 9.01 -12.57 5.02
N ARG A 159 7.90 -12.45 4.29
CA ARG A 159 7.90 -12.05 2.87
C ARG A 159 8.21 -10.59 2.61
N ILE A 160 8.02 -9.70 3.59
CA ILE A 160 8.48 -8.31 3.52
C ILE A 160 10.01 -8.27 3.54
N LEU A 161 10.63 -9.02 4.45
CA LEU A 161 12.09 -9.09 4.58
C LEU A 161 12.74 -9.89 3.45
N PHE A 162 12.06 -10.95 2.99
CA PHE A 162 12.55 -11.86 1.94
C PHE A 162 11.53 -11.94 0.80
N PRO A 163 11.68 -11.10 -0.24
CA PRO A 163 10.75 -11.04 -1.36
C PRO A 163 10.56 -12.43 -2.00
N PRO A 164 9.32 -12.96 -2.08
CA PRO A 164 9.06 -14.26 -2.67
C PRO A 164 9.11 -14.23 -4.20
N LYS A 165 8.89 -15.38 -4.84
CA LYS A 165 8.79 -15.48 -6.30
C LYS A 165 7.68 -14.54 -6.83
N PRO A 166 7.81 -13.98 -8.04
CA PRO A 166 6.81 -13.09 -8.64
C PRO A 166 5.38 -13.66 -8.65
N GLU A 167 5.23 -14.98 -8.82
CA GLU A 167 3.94 -15.68 -8.73
C GLU A 167 3.26 -15.47 -7.38
N VAL A 168 4.02 -15.60 -6.29
CA VAL A 168 3.51 -15.40 -4.91
C VAL A 168 3.15 -13.94 -4.69
N LEU A 169 3.99 -13.00 -5.17
CA LEU A 169 3.68 -11.57 -5.09
C LEU A 169 2.42 -11.24 -5.88
N SER A 170 2.24 -11.83 -7.06
CA SER A 170 1.04 -11.65 -7.87
C SER A 170 -0.20 -12.18 -7.16
N ASN A 171 -0.11 -13.31 -6.46
CA ASN A 171 -1.20 -13.82 -5.63
C ASN A 171 -1.52 -12.90 -4.45
N MET A 172 -0.50 -12.31 -3.81
CA MET A 172 -0.71 -11.33 -2.73
C MET A 172 -1.38 -10.05 -3.27
N CYS A 173 -1.00 -9.58 -4.45
CA CYS A 173 -1.69 -8.47 -5.12
C CYS A 173 -3.14 -8.81 -5.47
N LYS A 174 -3.41 -10.04 -5.96
CA LYS A 174 -4.77 -10.52 -6.22
C LYS A 174 -5.60 -10.55 -4.93
N GLN A 175 -5.04 -11.06 -3.84
CA GLN A 175 -5.71 -11.06 -2.53
C GLN A 175 -6.10 -9.64 -2.10
N GLY A 176 -5.19 -8.66 -2.18
CA GLY A 176 -5.51 -7.27 -1.83
C GLY A 176 -6.59 -6.64 -2.71
N PHE A 177 -6.64 -6.99 -4.00
CA PHE A 177 -7.73 -6.59 -4.89
C PHE A 177 -9.07 -7.20 -4.45
N ASP A 178 -9.09 -8.50 -4.16
CA ASP A 178 -10.29 -9.21 -3.73
C ASP A 178 -10.78 -8.68 -2.37
N ASP A 179 -9.88 -8.35 -1.44
CA ASP A 179 -10.21 -7.78 -0.13
C ASP A 179 -10.85 -6.39 -0.26
N ALA A 180 -10.32 -5.54 -1.14
CA ALA A 180 -10.92 -4.25 -1.44
C ALA A 180 -12.31 -4.41 -2.09
N LEU A 181 -12.46 -5.35 -3.04
CA LEU A 181 -13.74 -5.60 -3.69
C LEU A 181 -14.80 -6.08 -2.69
N ARG A 182 -14.42 -6.96 -1.74
CA ARG A 182 -15.29 -7.42 -0.65
C ARG A 182 -15.70 -6.26 0.25
N PHE A 183 -14.78 -5.39 0.63
CA PHE A 183 -15.09 -4.22 1.45
C PHE A 183 -16.10 -3.30 0.76
N LEU A 184 -15.85 -2.96 -0.52
CA LEU A 184 -16.74 -2.10 -1.29
C LEU A 184 -18.15 -2.70 -1.41
N HIS A 185 -18.24 -4.01 -1.66
CA HIS A 185 -19.53 -4.71 -1.75
C HIS A 185 -20.27 -4.73 -0.41
N ARG A 186 -19.58 -5.05 0.70
CA ARG A 186 -20.19 -5.11 2.04
C ARG A 186 -20.71 -3.75 2.52
N ASN A 187 -20.11 -2.67 2.04
CA ASN A 187 -20.51 -1.31 2.36
C ASN A 187 -21.43 -0.69 1.29
N ASN A 188 -21.97 -1.48 0.36
CA ASN A 188 -22.86 -1.04 -0.72
C ASN A 188 -22.27 0.11 -1.58
N LEU A 189 -20.94 0.18 -1.69
CA LEU A 189 -20.25 1.16 -2.54
C LEU A 189 -20.19 0.70 -4.00
N ILE A 190 -20.36 -0.61 -4.22
CA ILE A 190 -20.47 -1.24 -5.53
C ILE A 190 -21.59 -2.28 -5.52
N ASN A 191 -22.38 -2.32 -6.59
CA ASN A 191 -23.53 -3.22 -6.69
C ASN A 191 -23.29 -4.41 -7.63
N CYS A 192 -22.21 -4.39 -8.41
CA CYS A 192 -21.85 -5.50 -9.28
C CYS A 192 -20.34 -5.74 -9.28
N THR A 193 -19.90 -6.76 -8.54
CA THR A 193 -18.51 -7.24 -8.55
C THR A 193 -18.08 -7.68 -9.95
N ARG A 194 -19.01 -8.23 -10.75
CA ARG A 194 -18.75 -8.72 -12.09
C ARG A 194 -18.45 -7.63 -13.12
N CYS A 195 -19.15 -6.48 -13.07
CA CYS A 195 -18.91 -5.38 -14.00
C CYS A 195 -17.57 -4.65 -13.75
N LEU A 196 -17.00 -4.81 -12.56
CA LEU A 196 -15.70 -4.26 -12.17
C LEU A 196 -14.55 -5.23 -12.48
N ALA A 197 -14.73 -6.52 -12.18
CA ALA A 197 -13.75 -7.57 -12.46
C ALA A 197 -13.38 -7.68 -13.95
N VAL A 198 -14.33 -7.43 -14.86
CA VAL A 198 -14.09 -7.49 -16.31
C VAL A 198 -13.32 -6.25 -16.83
N GLN A 199 -13.33 -5.12 -16.12
CA GLN A 199 -12.56 -3.93 -16.52
C GLN A 199 -11.13 -3.93 -15.99
N SER A 200 -10.86 -4.61 -14.88
CA SER A 200 -9.50 -4.89 -14.40
C SER A 200 -8.96 -6.11 -15.14
N THR A 201 -7.80 -6.03 -15.80
CA THR A 201 -7.17 -7.15 -16.55
C THR A 201 -6.74 -8.35 -15.65
N PHE A 202 -7.21 -8.44 -14.41
CA PHE A 202 -7.02 -9.60 -13.56
C PHE A 202 -8.14 -10.60 -13.83
N VAL A 203 -7.78 -11.73 -14.44
CA VAL A 203 -8.67 -12.89 -14.56
C VAL A 203 -9.00 -13.36 -13.15
N VAL A 204 -10.21 -13.02 -12.69
CA VAL A 204 -10.79 -13.55 -11.47
C VAL A 204 -11.09 -15.03 -11.73
N SER A 205 -10.11 -15.90 -11.53
CA SER A 205 -10.36 -17.34 -11.51
C SER A 205 -10.80 -17.79 -10.12
N GLU A 206 -11.96 -18.45 -10.13
CA GLU A 206 -12.45 -19.53 -9.26
C GLU A 206 -12.47 -19.26 -7.75
N THR A 207 -13.35 -18.37 -7.30
CA THR A 207 -13.96 -18.45 -5.94
C THR A 207 -15.35 -17.81 -5.87
N ILE A 208 -15.96 -17.45 -7.01
CA ILE A 208 -17.29 -16.82 -7.05
C ILE A 208 -18.21 -17.74 -7.83
N ASP A 209 -19.32 -18.15 -7.20
CA ASP A 209 -20.37 -19.04 -7.71
C ASP A 209 -20.63 -18.92 -9.23
N GLU A 210 -20.79 -20.08 -9.89
CA GLU A 210 -20.94 -20.26 -11.34
C GLU A 210 -22.21 -19.65 -11.97
N HIS A 211 -22.98 -18.80 -11.28
CA HIS A 211 -24.25 -18.25 -11.78
C HIS A 211 -24.32 -16.73 -11.93
N LEU A 212 -23.19 -16.05 -12.09
CA LEU A 212 -23.23 -14.63 -12.42
C LEU A 212 -23.27 -14.48 -13.96
N GLU A 213 -24.01 -13.50 -14.49
CA GLU A 213 -23.97 -13.07 -15.91
C GLU A 213 -23.61 -11.58 -15.99
N PHE A 214 -22.85 -11.17 -17.01
CA PHE A 214 -22.31 -9.80 -17.09
C PHE A 214 -23.37 -8.96 -17.76
N ASP A 215 -23.97 -8.02 -17.03
CA ASP A 215 -24.92 -7.07 -17.60
C ASP A 215 -24.22 -5.75 -17.95
N PRO A 216 -23.86 -5.52 -19.22
CA PRO A 216 -23.30 -4.24 -19.66
C PRO A 216 -24.28 -3.06 -19.53
N GLN A 217 -25.56 -3.33 -19.26
CA GLN A 217 -26.61 -2.31 -19.12
C GLN A 217 -26.99 -2.00 -17.67
N CYS A 218 -26.31 -2.59 -16.67
CA CYS A 218 -26.60 -2.36 -15.26
C CYS A 218 -26.72 -0.85 -14.93
N LYS A 219 -27.94 -0.40 -14.67
CA LYS A 219 -28.27 1.03 -14.47
C LYS A 219 -27.57 1.63 -13.27
N GLU A 220 -27.41 0.84 -12.22
CA GLU A 220 -26.79 1.25 -10.96
C GLU A 220 -25.26 1.44 -11.11
N CYS A 221 -24.60 0.54 -11.85
CA CYS A 221 -23.20 0.71 -12.21
C CYS A 221 -22.97 1.95 -13.08
N LYS A 222 -23.90 2.29 -13.97
CA LYS A 222 -23.84 3.53 -14.76
C LYS A 222 -23.94 4.77 -13.87
N LEU A 223 -24.84 4.76 -12.90
CA LEU A 223 -25.01 5.86 -11.94
C LEU A 223 -23.74 6.06 -11.09
N HIS A 224 -23.18 4.99 -10.52
CA HIS A 224 -21.95 5.09 -9.71
C HIS A 224 -20.74 5.57 -10.52
N ARG A 225 -20.61 5.16 -11.80
CA ARG A 225 -19.56 5.66 -12.69
C ARG A 225 -19.69 7.17 -12.96
N GLN A 226 -20.90 7.65 -13.19
CA GLN A 226 -21.15 9.08 -13.37
C GLN A 226 -20.76 9.87 -12.12
N VAL A 227 -21.15 9.40 -10.92
CA VAL A 227 -20.76 10.04 -9.65
C VAL A 227 -19.23 10.04 -9.45
N SER A 228 -18.55 8.95 -9.79
CA SER A 228 -17.08 8.87 -9.71
C SER A 228 -16.36 9.84 -10.65
N ASP A 229 -16.90 10.11 -11.84
CA ASP A 229 -16.30 11.05 -12.79
C ASP A 229 -16.31 12.49 -12.27
N TYR A 230 -17.28 12.86 -11.42
CA TYR A 230 -17.31 14.17 -10.73
C TYR A 230 -16.30 14.27 -9.58
N ALA A 231 -15.76 13.15 -9.09
CA ALA A 231 -14.81 13.09 -7.97
C ALA A 231 -13.34 13.02 -8.43
N LYS A 232 -13.06 13.01 -9.74
CA LYS A 232 -11.70 12.98 -10.29
C LYS A 232 -11.09 14.38 -10.29
N ILE A 233 -10.00 14.55 -9.53
CA ILE A 233 -9.14 15.74 -9.49
C ILE A 233 -8.05 15.66 -10.57
#